data_AF-A0A850KMV0-F1
#
_entry.id   AF-A0A850KMV0-F1
#
_cell.length_a   1.000
_cell.length_b   1.000
_cell.length_c   1.000
_cell.angle_alpha   90.00
_cell.angle_beta   90.00
_cell.angle_gamma   90.00
#
_symmetry.space_group_name_H-M   'P 1'
#
loop_
_entity.id
_entity.type
_entity.pdbx_description
1 polymer ?
#
loop_
_entity_poly.entity_id
_entity_poly.type
_entity_poly.pdbx_seq_one_letter_code
_entity_poly.pdbx_strand_id
1 'polypeptide(L)'
;MSDEPTCAYVSLENLSCCEIAGDDGLCFWHSPAIDKSGMKLKDRLEAFAREDGLLQGIQLKEADLSDVDLVNRGYNIGYDLSYADLYRANLTGAHLFNLTFRHGSMMKADVSNANLHCCDFTGTNLLGVRWHGARIDSMIVGEQLKQEQAAHRAGRWQKHKTALDNFEQCEEIYRDLRKAAEQQGLFEMGGHFIQKELTMRRYQYPPWSARRFFSKFIDLFCGYGERPLNVIVFSIILIFVCAIAYFLLGTTSSGEAVGFSSAQDWQTNIGHFLNSLYYSVVTFTTLGYGDITPVGASRLVAAIEAFTGSFTLALFVVVFVKKMTR
;
A
#
# COMPACT_ATOMS: atom_id res chain seq x y z
N MET A 1 13.47 47.45 -28.03
CA MET A 1 13.77 46.09 -27.57
C MET A 1 12.49 45.64 -26.91
N SER A 2 11.65 44.95 -27.67
CA SER A 2 10.33 44.51 -27.23
C SER A 2 10.51 43.53 -26.08
N ASP A 3 9.93 43.85 -24.92
CA ASP A 3 9.73 42.89 -23.84
C ASP A 3 8.84 41.77 -24.39
N GLU A 4 9.45 40.69 -24.87
CA GLU A 4 8.71 39.50 -25.24
C GLU A 4 7.99 38.99 -23.99
N PRO A 5 6.68 38.69 -24.08
CA PRO A 5 5.92 38.28 -22.91
C PRO A 5 6.52 37.01 -22.33
N THR A 6 6.73 36.98 -21.01
CA THR A 6 7.20 35.79 -20.30
C THR A 6 6.04 34.88 -19.93
N CYS A 7 6.33 33.59 -19.79
CA CYS A 7 5.35 32.57 -19.43
C CYS A 7 4.61 32.91 -18.13
N ALA A 8 3.28 32.91 -18.19
CA ALA A 8 2.41 33.18 -17.04
C ALA A 8 2.31 32.02 -16.04
N TYR A 9 2.98 30.88 -16.30
CA TYR A 9 2.95 29.74 -15.38
C TYR A 9 3.72 30.03 -14.10
N VAL A 10 3.04 29.86 -12.97
CA VAL A 10 3.59 29.99 -11.63
C VAL A 10 3.30 28.70 -10.87
N SER A 11 4.34 28.09 -10.32
CA SER A 11 4.18 26.88 -9.51
C SER A 11 3.55 27.20 -8.15
N LEU A 12 3.10 26.16 -7.44
CA LEU A 12 2.55 26.32 -6.09
C LEU A 12 3.56 26.85 -5.07
N GLU A 13 4.86 26.75 -5.37
CA GLU A 13 5.95 27.31 -4.57
C GLU A 13 6.34 28.73 -5.01
N ASN A 14 5.50 29.38 -5.83
CA ASN A 14 5.71 30.70 -6.41
C ASN A 14 6.94 30.81 -7.33
N LEU A 15 7.36 29.71 -7.96
CA LEU A 15 8.39 29.75 -9.00
C LEU A 15 7.75 30.13 -10.33
N SER A 16 8.24 31.20 -10.96
CA SER A 16 7.78 31.67 -12.27
C SER A 16 8.67 31.13 -13.38
N CYS A 17 8.06 30.71 -14.49
CA CYS A 17 8.81 30.30 -15.67
C CYS A 17 9.37 31.52 -16.43
N CYS A 18 10.66 31.48 -16.81
CA CYS A 18 11.34 32.57 -17.54
C CYS A 18 11.28 32.42 -19.08
N GLU A 19 10.62 31.37 -19.58
CA GLU A 19 10.51 31.12 -21.02
C GLU A 19 9.59 32.13 -21.72
N ILE A 20 9.80 32.30 -23.01
CA ILE A 20 8.96 33.16 -23.87
C ILE A 20 7.56 32.55 -23.96
N ALA A 21 6.55 33.36 -23.70
CA ALA A 21 5.15 32.99 -23.85
C ALA A 21 4.74 32.96 -25.32
N GLY A 22 3.91 31.97 -25.67
CA GLY A 22 3.18 31.93 -26.92
C GLY A 22 1.86 32.70 -26.86
N ASP A 23 0.99 32.45 -27.83
CA ASP A 23 -0.29 33.16 -28.00
C ASP A 23 -1.27 33.00 -26.84
N ASP A 24 -1.15 31.91 -26.06
CA ASP A 24 -1.98 31.60 -24.89
C ASP A 24 -1.40 32.13 -23.57
N GLY A 25 -0.30 32.90 -23.62
CA GLY A 25 0.38 33.43 -22.45
C GLY A 25 1.24 32.39 -21.71
N LEU A 26 1.34 31.17 -22.21
CA LEU A 26 2.17 30.10 -21.66
C LEU A 26 3.31 29.77 -22.62
N CYS A 27 4.45 29.31 -22.09
CA CYS A 27 5.53 28.85 -22.95
C CYS A 27 5.20 27.48 -23.56
N PHE A 28 6.05 27.05 -24.49
CA PHE A 28 5.96 25.74 -25.13
C PHE A 28 5.70 24.61 -24.12
N TRP A 29 6.44 24.58 -23.00
CA TRP A 29 6.34 23.50 -22.02
C TRP A 29 5.06 23.51 -21.18
N HIS A 30 4.54 24.68 -20.83
CA HIS A 30 3.39 24.81 -19.92
C HIS A 30 2.05 24.94 -20.64
N SER A 31 2.07 25.27 -21.94
CA SER A 31 0.86 25.39 -22.76
C SER A 31 0.22 24.02 -23.01
N PRO A 32 -1.04 23.80 -22.62
CA PRO A 32 -1.83 22.64 -23.03
C PRO A 32 -2.44 22.82 -24.44
N ALA A 33 -2.43 24.04 -24.99
CA ALA A 33 -2.99 24.35 -26.31
C ALA A 33 -2.07 23.90 -27.45
N ILE A 34 -0.77 23.87 -27.19
CA ILE A 34 0.22 23.35 -28.15
C ILE A 34 0.16 21.82 -28.15
N ASP A 35 -0.27 21.26 -29.28
CA ASP A 35 -0.21 19.83 -29.54
C ASP A 35 1.24 19.37 -29.65
N LYS A 36 1.60 18.40 -28.81
CA LYS A 36 2.95 17.79 -28.74
C LYS A 36 2.91 16.29 -29.00
N SER A 37 1.76 15.76 -29.42
CA SER A 37 1.57 14.34 -29.67
C SER A 37 2.58 13.82 -30.71
N GLY A 38 3.35 12.80 -30.34
CA GLY A 38 4.37 12.17 -31.19
C GLY A 38 5.62 13.01 -31.44
N MET A 39 5.72 14.22 -30.88
CA MET A 39 6.93 15.03 -31.01
C MET A 39 8.08 14.40 -30.24
N LYS A 40 9.22 14.21 -30.91
CA LYS A 40 10.47 13.79 -30.28
C LYS A 40 11.06 14.95 -29.50
N LEU A 41 10.81 14.96 -28.20
CA LEU A 41 11.17 16.08 -27.32
C LEU A 41 12.34 15.77 -26.39
N LYS A 42 12.96 14.60 -26.51
CA LYS A 42 14.13 14.18 -25.74
C LYS A 42 15.19 15.29 -25.60
N ASP A 43 15.86 15.64 -26.70
CA ASP A 43 17.03 16.54 -26.64
C ASP A 43 16.66 17.93 -26.10
N ARG A 44 15.45 18.40 -26.46
CA ARG A 44 14.93 19.70 -26.05
C ARG A 44 14.58 19.72 -24.56
N LEU A 45 14.02 18.63 -24.03
CA LEU A 45 13.67 18.49 -22.62
C LEU A 45 14.92 18.35 -21.76
N GLU A 46 15.92 17.60 -22.23
CA GLU A 46 17.21 17.47 -21.54
C GLU A 46 17.97 18.80 -21.48
N ALA A 47 17.94 19.58 -22.56
CA ALA A 47 18.53 20.93 -22.57
C ALA A 47 17.79 21.86 -21.60
N PHE A 48 16.46 21.86 -21.66
CA PHE A 48 15.62 22.65 -20.76
C PHE A 48 15.86 22.31 -19.28
N ALA A 49 15.98 21.02 -18.95
CA ALA A 49 16.31 20.59 -17.60
C ALA A 49 17.72 21.04 -17.16
N ARG A 50 18.72 20.97 -18.06
CA ARG A 50 20.10 21.40 -17.80
C ARG A 50 20.27 22.90 -17.63
N GLU A 51 19.37 23.69 -18.22
CA GLU A 51 19.35 25.16 -18.11
C GLU A 51 18.51 25.65 -16.92
N ASP A 52 18.26 24.77 -15.93
CA ASP A 52 17.42 25.03 -14.75
C ASP A 52 15.99 25.49 -15.10
N GLY A 53 15.47 24.97 -16.23
CA GLY A 53 14.10 25.21 -16.66
C GLY A 53 13.07 24.69 -15.66
N LEU A 54 11.96 25.42 -15.51
CA LEU A 54 10.87 25.02 -14.62
C LEU A 54 10.12 23.81 -15.20
N LEU A 55 10.39 22.61 -14.66
CA LEU A 55 9.78 21.34 -15.08
C LEU A 55 8.45 21.01 -14.39
N GLN A 56 8.08 21.75 -13.34
CA GLN A 56 6.81 21.57 -12.65
C GLN A 56 5.64 21.97 -13.58
N GLY A 57 4.64 21.11 -13.73
CA GLY A 57 3.42 21.41 -14.50
C GLY A 57 3.56 21.37 -16.02
N ILE A 58 4.69 20.86 -16.53
CA ILE A 58 4.88 20.70 -17.97
C ILE A 58 3.80 19.82 -18.60
N GLN A 59 3.38 20.19 -19.80
CA GLN A 59 2.31 19.56 -20.57
C GLN A 59 2.93 18.79 -21.73
N LEU A 60 3.21 17.50 -21.51
CA LEU A 60 3.88 16.59 -22.44
C LEU A 60 3.01 15.39 -22.81
N LYS A 61 1.71 15.64 -22.90
CA LYS A 61 0.72 14.66 -23.34
C LYS A 61 1.12 14.04 -24.68
N GLU A 62 1.13 12.71 -24.74
CA GLU A 62 1.42 11.90 -25.93
C GLU A 62 2.79 12.20 -26.60
N ALA A 63 3.70 12.89 -25.91
CA ALA A 63 5.02 13.21 -26.43
C ALA A 63 5.91 11.97 -26.50
N ASP A 64 6.86 11.97 -27.45
CA ASP A 64 7.90 10.96 -27.56
C ASP A 64 9.14 11.40 -26.79
N LEU A 65 9.34 10.77 -25.63
CA LEU A 65 10.44 11.00 -24.69
C LEU A 65 11.25 9.71 -24.49
N SER A 66 11.25 8.82 -25.49
CA SER A 66 12.03 7.58 -25.44
C SER A 66 13.50 7.87 -25.17
N ASP A 67 14.11 7.10 -24.28
CA ASP A 67 15.52 7.20 -23.87
C ASP A 67 15.94 8.57 -23.31
N VAL A 68 14.99 9.39 -22.82
CA VAL A 68 15.33 10.69 -22.21
C VAL A 68 16.17 10.51 -20.94
N ASP A 69 17.24 11.29 -20.78
CA ASP A 69 18.08 11.32 -19.59
C ASP A 69 17.81 12.58 -18.75
N LEU A 70 16.98 12.42 -17.72
CA LEU A 70 16.72 13.47 -16.73
C LEU A 70 17.47 13.21 -15.43
N VAL A 71 18.58 12.49 -15.43
CA VAL A 71 19.39 12.34 -14.21
C VAL A 71 20.09 13.67 -13.92
N ASN A 72 19.80 14.25 -12.75
CA ASN A 72 20.42 15.51 -12.31
C ASN A 72 21.86 15.29 -11.82
N ARG A 73 22.80 15.18 -12.76
CA ARG A 73 24.22 14.89 -12.47
C ARG A 73 24.87 16.09 -11.79
N GLY A 74 25.30 15.91 -10.55
CA GLY A 74 25.97 16.95 -9.76
C GLY A 74 25.19 17.41 -8.54
N TYR A 75 23.91 17.01 -8.43
CA TYR A 75 23.07 17.28 -7.27
C TYR A 75 22.58 15.98 -6.63
N ASN A 76 22.36 16.00 -5.33
CA ASN A 76 21.79 14.86 -4.59
C ASN A 76 20.26 14.75 -4.77
N ILE A 77 19.64 15.71 -5.44
CA ILE A 77 18.19 15.83 -5.62
C ILE A 77 17.91 15.78 -7.12
N GLY A 78 17.00 14.89 -7.55
CA GLY A 78 16.56 14.83 -8.94
C GLY A 78 15.61 15.98 -9.29
N TYR A 79 15.24 16.08 -10.56
CA TYR A 79 14.35 17.16 -11.01
C TYR A 79 12.92 17.00 -10.48
N ASP A 80 12.22 18.12 -10.38
CA ASP A 80 10.83 18.16 -9.97
C ASP A 80 9.89 18.35 -11.17
N LEU A 81 9.16 17.28 -11.50
CA LEU A 81 8.09 17.22 -12.49
C LEU A 81 6.71 17.13 -11.81
N SER A 82 6.56 17.67 -10.60
CA SER A 82 5.28 17.76 -9.93
C SER A 82 4.25 18.46 -10.83
N TYR A 83 3.01 17.97 -10.82
CA TYR A 83 1.90 18.45 -11.65
C TYR A 83 2.07 18.27 -13.16
N ALA A 84 3.13 17.61 -13.64
CA ALA A 84 3.30 17.35 -15.07
C ALA A 84 2.18 16.46 -15.62
N ASP A 85 1.76 16.74 -16.86
CA ASP A 85 0.88 15.86 -17.64
C ASP A 85 1.70 15.08 -18.67
N LEU A 86 1.88 13.79 -18.38
CA LEU A 86 2.54 12.79 -19.20
C LEU A 86 1.53 11.74 -19.69
N TYR A 87 0.25 12.11 -19.83
CA TYR A 87 -0.78 11.21 -20.34
C TYR A 87 -0.33 10.59 -21.67
N ARG A 88 -0.23 9.25 -21.71
CA ARG A 88 0.25 8.47 -22.87
C ARG A 88 1.64 8.86 -23.41
N ALA A 89 2.46 9.56 -22.64
CA ALA A 89 3.82 9.85 -23.06
C ALA A 89 4.63 8.55 -23.23
N ASN A 90 5.52 8.53 -24.22
CA ASN A 90 6.47 7.45 -24.40
C ASN A 90 7.76 7.76 -23.62
N LEU A 91 8.02 7.03 -22.55
CA LEU A 91 9.22 7.13 -21.70
C LEU A 91 10.00 5.80 -21.71
N THR A 92 9.87 5.00 -22.77
CA THR A 92 10.60 3.74 -22.88
C THR A 92 12.10 3.97 -22.79
N GLY A 93 12.80 3.22 -21.95
CA GLY A 93 14.26 3.34 -21.77
C GLY A 93 14.72 4.61 -21.05
N ALA A 94 13.80 5.47 -20.57
CA ALA A 94 14.16 6.74 -19.94
C ALA A 94 14.97 6.56 -18.65
N HIS A 95 15.92 7.46 -18.40
CA HIS A 95 16.69 7.53 -17.15
C HIS A 95 16.11 8.63 -16.25
N LEU A 96 15.29 8.23 -15.27
CA LEU A 96 14.50 9.12 -14.43
C LEU A 96 14.84 8.91 -12.94
N PHE A 97 16.12 8.68 -12.61
CA PHE A 97 16.54 8.40 -11.24
C PHE A 97 16.24 9.57 -10.27
N ASN A 98 15.57 9.27 -9.15
CA ASN A 98 15.30 10.21 -8.05
C ASN A 98 14.44 11.44 -8.45
N LEU A 99 13.55 11.29 -9.42
CA LEU A 99 12.65 12.36 -9.88
C LEU A 99 11.37 12.45 -9.04
N THR A 100 10.81 13.65 -8.96
CA THR A 100 9.53 13.91 -8.29
C THR A 100 8.43 14.10 -9.33
N PHE A 101 7.34 13.31 -9.26
CA PHE A 101 6.18 13.37 -10.16
C PHE A 101 4.87 13.71 -9.41
N ARG A 102 4.98 14.31 -8.21
CA ARG A 102 3.85 14.47 -7.29
C ARG A 102 2.67 15.16 -7.94
N HIS A 103 1.47 14.66 -7.65
CA HIS A 103 0.21 15.22 -8.15
C HIS A 103 0.04 15.30 -9.68
N GLY A 104 0.99 14.80 -10.46
CA GLY A 104 0.94 14.76 -11.92
C GLY A 104 0.05 13.64 -12.47
N SER A 105 0.16 13.42 -13.78
CA SER A 105 -0.54 12.37 -14.51
C SER A 105 0.42 11.60 -15.40
N MET A 106 0.53 10.29 -15.19
CA MET A 106 1.23 9.37 -16.09
C MET A 106 0.26 8.36 -16.68
N MET A 107 -1.04 8.67 -16.68
CA MET A 107 -2.06 7.71 -17.10
C MET A 107 -1.77 7.21 -18.51
N LYS A 108 -1.67 5.88 -18.66
CA LYS A 108 -1.34 5.18 -19.92
C LYS A 108 0.04 5.51 -20.51
N ALA A 109 0.96 6.11 -19.75
CA ALA A 109 2.34 6.32 -20.17
C ALA A 109 3.07 4.97 -20.31
N ASP A 110 4.04 4.91 -21.23
CA ASP A 110 4.91 3.76 -21.39
C ASP A 110 6.25 4.03 -20.72
N VAL A 111 6.54 3.36 -19.60
CA VAL A 111 7.83 3.47 -18.90
C VAL A 111 8.63 2.18 -19.02
N SER A 112 8.38 1.38 -20.06
CA SER A 112 9.05 0.10 -20.23
C SER A 112 10.57 0.26 -20.33
N ASN A 113 11.32 -0.54 -19.58
CA ASN A 113 12.78 -0.46 -19.45
C ASN A 113 13.33 0.88 -18.90
N ALA A 114 12.48 1.76 -18.37
CA ALA A 114 12.92 3.01 -17.75
C ALA A 114 13.54 2.77 -16.36
N ASN A 115 14.44 3.65 -15.94
CA ASN A 115 14.97 3.68 -14.58
C ASN A 115 14.19 4.67 -13.71
N LEU A 116 13.28 4.17 -12.87
CA LEU A 116 12.43 4.94 -11.94
C LEU A 116 12.87 4.74 -10.47
N HIS A 117 14.12 4.32 -10.24
CA HIS A 117 14.63 4.10 -8.89
C HIS A 117 14.57 5.40 -8.07
N CYS A 118 14.06 5.30 -6.84
CA CYS A 118 13.83 6.43 -5.92
C CYS A 118 12.86 7.53 -6.42
N CYS A 119 12.05 7.28 -7.45
CA CYS A 119 11.05 8.27 -7.87
C CYS A 119 9.92 8.44 -6.85
N ASP A 120 9.38 9.66 -6.76
CA ASP A 120 8.21 9.97 -5.95
C ASP A 120 6.96 10.23 -6.81
N PHE A 121 6.03 9.28 -6.77
CA PHE A 121 4.73 9.29 -7.45
C PHE A 121 3.57 9.64 -6.50
N THR A 122 3.83 10.28 -5.36
CA THR A 122 2.78 10.60 -4.38
C THR A 122 1.68 11.45 -5.02
N GLY A 123 0.47 10.90 -5.06
CA GLY A 123 -0.69 11.55 -5.66
C GLY A 123 -0.67 11.63 -7.19
N THR A 124 0.25 10.94 -7.87
CA THR A 124 0.28 10.84 -9.33
C THR A 124 -0.78 9.87 -9.83
N ASN A 125 -1.39 10.16 -10.99
CA ASN A 125 -2.25 9.19 -11.65
C ASN A 125 -1.42 8.14 -12.41
N LEU A 126 -1.38 6.90 -11.89
CA LEU A 126 -0.63 5.78 -12.44
C LEU A 126 -1.51 4.78 -13.24
N LEU A 127 -2.75 5.13 -13.55
CA LEU A 127 -3.69 4.20 -14.19
C LEU A 127 -3.20 3.78 -15.59
N GLY A 128 -3.05 2.48 -15.81
CA GLY A 128 -2.65 1.90 -17.09
C GLY A 128 -1.22 2.20 -17.53
N VAL A 129 -0.35 2.65 -16.61
CA VAL A 129 1.10 2.79 -16.88
C VAL A 129 1.68 1.42 -17.23
N ARG A 130 2.53 1.36 -18.26
CA ARG A 130 3.22 0.13 -18.66
C ARG A 130 4.58 0.05 -17.97
N TRP A 131 4.74 -0.93 -17.08
CA TRP A 131 5.92 -1.10 -16.22
C TRP A 131 6.92 -2.17 -16.69
N HIS A 132 6.81 -2.66 -17.93
CA HIS A 132 7.57 -3.84 -18.36
C HIS A 132 9.08 -3.57 -18.35
N GLY A 133 9.83 -4.29 -17.52
CA GLY A 133 11.28 -4.09 -17.38
C GLY A 133 11.70 -2.76 -16.72
N ALA A 134 10.74 -1.96 -16.25
CA ALA A 134 11.02 -0.69 -15.58
C ALA A 134 11.63 -0.95 -14.20
N ARG A 135 12.73 -0.27 -13.84
CA ARG A 135 13.32 -0.36 -12.51
C ARG A 135 12.53 0.49 -11.53
N ILE A 136 11.88 -0.13 -10.55
CA ILE A 136 10.99 0.58 -9.59
C ILE A 136 11.49 0.51 -8.16
N ASP A 137 12.75 0.09 -7.98
CA ASP A 137 13.39 -0.06 -6.68
C ASP A 137 13.28 1.24 -5.86
N SER A 138 12.81 1.13 -4.62
CA SER A 138 12.64 2.26 -3.69
C SER A 138 11.74 3.41 -4.18
N MET A 139 10.88 3.19 -5.20
CA MET A 139 9.90 4.21 -5.58
C MET A 139 8.87 4.44 -4.47
N ILE A 140 8.35 5.67 -4.41
CA ILE A 140 7.34 6.10 -3.43
C ILE A 140 6.04 6.34 -4.19
N VAL A 141 4.96 5.65 -3.82
CA VAL A 141 3.61 5.87 -4.40
C VAL A 141 2.71 6.67 -3.44
N GLY A 142 3.20 6.90 -2.20
CA GLY A 142 2.44 7.44 -1.09
C GLY A 142 1.61 6.38 -0.35
N GLU A 143 1.06 6.74 0.81
CA GLU A 143 0.22 5.86 1.63
C GLU A 143 -1.07 5.41 0.93
N GLN A 144 -1.60 6.27 0.06
CA GLN A 144 -2.84 6.06 -0.69
C GLN A 144 -2.71 6.63 -2.10
N LEU A 145 -3.27 5.92 -3.08
CA LEU A 145 -3.38 6.42 -4.44
C LEU A 145 -4.33 7.62 -4.51
N LYS A 146 -4.13 8.48 -5.52
CA LYS A 146 -5.05 9.60 -5.81
C LYS A 146 -6.50 9.13 -5.96
N GLN A 147 -6.70 8.03 -6.68
CA GLN A 147 -8.00 7.40 -6.88
C GLN A 147 -8.58 6.84 -5.57
N GLU A 148 -7.77 6.34 -4.65
CA GLU A 148 -8.24 5.80 -3.37
C GLU A 148 -8.83 6.93 -2.51
N GLN A 149 -8.13 8.06 -2.45
CA GLN A 149 -8.64 9.26 -1.80
C GLN A 149 -9.94 9.75 -2.45
N ALA A 150 -10.01 9.74 -3.79
CA ALA A 150 -11.22 10.11 -4.53
C ALA A 150 -12.39 9.15 -4.24
N ALA A 151 -12.12 7.84 -4.14
CA ALA A 151 -13.11 6.81 -3.81
C ALA A 151 -13.71 7.03 -2.42
N HIS A 152 -12.86 7.27 -1.41
CA HIS A 152 -13.30 7.55 -0.06
C HIS A 152 -14.09 8.85 0.05
N ARG A 153 -13.68 9.91 -0.66
CA ARG A 153 -14.45 11.15 -0.75
C ARG A 153 -15.81 10.88 -1.40
N ALA A 154 -15.87 10.20 -2.54
CA ALA A 154 -17.11 9.87 -3.25
C ALA A 154 -18.08 9.04 -2.39
N GLY A 155 -17.54 8.10 -1.60
CA GLY A 155 -18.33 7.30 -0.66
C GLY A 155 -19.02 8.13 0.43
N ARG A 156 -18.37 9.21 0.92
CA ARG A 156 -18.99 10.13 1.90
C ARG A 156 -20.17 10.90 1.30
N TRP A 157 -20.12 11.22 0.02
CA TRP A 157 -21.18 11.93 -0.71
C TRP A 157 -22.22 10.99 -1.35
N GLN A 158 -22.29 9.73 -0.92
CA GLN A 158 -23.20 8.69 -1.45
C GLN A 158 -23.11 8.46 -2.97
N LYS A 159 -21.98 8.85 -3.60
CA LYS A 159 -21.72 8.60 -5.02
C LYS A 159 -21.14 7.19 -5.20
N HIS A 160 -21.96 6.18 -4.94
CA HIS A 160 -21.53 4.78 -4.90
C HIS A 160 -20.87 4.31 -6.20
N LYS A 161 -21.44 4.64 -7.36
CA LYS A 161 -20.88 4.24 -8.66
C LYS A 161 -19.49 4.80 -8.89
N THR A 162 -19.29 6.09 -8.58
CA THR A 162 -17.98 6.76 -8.69
C THR A 162 -16.97 6.20 -7.69
N ALA A 163 -17.42 5.83 -6.49
CA ALA A 163 -16.54 5.20 -5.51
C ALA A 163 -16.06 3.82 -5.98
N LEU A 164 -16.97 3.00 -6.51
CA LEU A 164 -16.66 1.68 -7.05
C LEU A 164 -15.67 1.76 -8.22
N ASP A 165 -15.93 2.64 -9.18
CA ASP A 165 -15.05 2.87 -10.34
C ASP A 165 -13.62 3.26 -9.90
N ASN A 166 -13.49 4.17 -8.92
CA ASN A 166 -12.18 4.51 -8.38
C ASN A 166 -11.51 3.33 -7.66
N PHE A 167 -12.25 2.48 -6.93
CA PHE A 167 -11.69 1.29 -6.30
C PHE A 167 -11.24 0.24 -7.33
N GLU A 168 -11.94 0.12 -8.46
CA GLU A 168 -11.53 -0.72 -9.59
C GLU A 168 -10.23 -0.21 -10.22
N GLN A 169 -10.14 1.11 -10.47
CA GLN A 169 -8.92 1.75 -10.94
C GLN A 169 -7.74 1.55 -9.98
N CYS A 170 -7.95 1.70 -8.66
CA CYS A 170 -6.91 1.42 -7.67
C CYS A 170 -6.46 -0.03 -7.68
N GLU A 171 -7.39 -0.98 -7.82
CA GLU A 171 -7.05 -2.41 -7.91
C GLU A 171 -6.15 -2.67 -9.12
N GLU A 172 -6.47 -2.09 -10.29
CA GLU A 172 -5.66 -2.20 -11.49
C GLU A 172 -4.24 -1.67 -11.28
N ILE A 173 -4.12 -0.45 -10.73
CA ILE A 173 -2.83 0.17 -10.43
C ILE A 173 -1.99 -0.72 -9.50
N TYR A 174 -2.54 -1.16 -8.37
CA TYR A 174 -1.80 -2.00 -7.43
C TYR A 174 -1.42 -3.36 -8.01
N ARG A 175 -2.28 -3.94 -8.87
CA ARG A 175 -1.97 -5.19 -9.56
C ARG A 175 -0.81 -5.05 -10.52
N ASP A 176 -0.76 -3.95 -11.28
CA ASP A 176 0.32 -3.71 -12.23
C ASP A 176 1.64 -3.40 -11.52
N LEU A 177 1.60 -2.59 -10.46
CA LEU A 177 2.76 -2.34 -9.59
C LEU A 177 3.28 -3.63 -8.92
N ARG A 178 2.37 -4.49 -8.44
CA ARG A 178 2.73 -5.80 -7.89
C ARG A 178 3.45 -6.67 -8.92
N LYS A 179 2.89 -6.80 -10.13
CA LYS A 179 3.51 -7.61 -11.19
C LYS A 179 4.90 -7.08 -11.54
N ALA A 180 5.05 -5.77 -11.64
CA ALA A 180 6.34 -5.14 -11.90
C ALA A 180 7.36 -5.42 -10.78
N ALA A 181 6.93 -5.35 -9.52
CA ALA A 181 7.77 -5.66 -8.36
C ALA A 181 8.16 -7.15 -8.30
N GLU A 182 7.20 -8.06 -8.54
CA GLU A 182 7.44 -9.51 -8.57
C GLU A 182 8.41 -9.90 -9.69
N GLN A 183 8.33 -9.27 -10.87
CA GLN A 183 9.27 -9.50 -11.98
C GLN A 183 10.72 -9.12 -11.65
N GLN A 184 10.93 -8.19 -10.71
CA GLN A 184 12.24 -7.73 -10.28
C GLN A 184 12.74 -8.41 -9.00
N GLY A 185 11.96 -9.30 -8.41
CA GLY A 185 12.28 -9.89 -7.10
C GLY A 185 12.18 -8.89 -5.94
N LEU A 186 11.37 -7.83 -6.07
CA LEU A 186 11.12 -6.84 -5.02
C LEU A 186 9.99 -7.32 -4.11
N PHE A 187 10.23 -8.38 -3.34
CA PHE A 187 9.18 -9.12 -2.64
C PHE A 187 8.50 -8.37 -1.51
N GLU A 188 9.22 -7.51 -0.77
CA GLU A 188 8.63 -6.61 0.24
C GLU A 188 7.60 -5.67 -0.40
N MET A 189 7.97 -5.04 -1.52
CA MET A 189 7.12 -4.13 -2.28
C MET A 189 5.94 -4.88 -2.91
N GLY A 190 6.18 -6.06 -3.51
CA GLY A 190 5.13 -6.91 -4.05
C GLY A 190 4.12 -7.36 -2.98
N GLY A 191 4.59 -7.71 -1.78
CA GLY A 191 3.76 -8.05 -0.62
C GLY A 191 2.93 -6.87 -0.10
N HIS A 192 3.46 -5.65 -0.16
CA HIS A 192 2.67 -4.45 0.14
C HIS A 192 1.57 -4.24 -0.91
N PHE A 193 1.90 -4.34 -2.19
CA PHE A 193 0.95 -4.10 -3.28
C PHE A 193 -0.14 -5.18 -3.39
N ILE A 194 0.15 -6.46 -3.11
CA ILE A 194 -0.89 -7.51 -3.08
C ILE A 194 -1.92 -7.25 -1.98
N GLN A 195 -1.48 -6.80 -0.80
CA GLN A 195 -2.39 -6.47 0.28
C GLN A 195 -3.29 -5.28 -0.09
N LYS A 196 -2.70 -4.26 -0.72
CA LYS A 196 -3.45 -3.10 -1.20
C LYS A 196 -4.43 -3.49 -2.32
N GLU A 197 -4.02 -4.30 -3.30
CA GLU A 197 -4.87 -4.86 -4.37
C GLU A 197 -6.10 -5.56 -3.76
N LEU A 198 -5.90 -6.49 -2.83
CA LEU A 198 -6.98 -7.24 -2.18
C LEU A 198 -7.87 -6.36 -1.30
N THR A 199 -7.30 -5.32 -0.70
CA THR A 199 -8.05 -4.31 0.06
C THR A 199 -8.98 -3.50 -0.84
N MET A 200 -8.52 -3.09 -2.03
CA MET A 200 -9.34 -2.38 -3.01
C MET A 200 -10.46 -3.28 -3.54
N ARG A 201 -10.14 -4.53 -3.88
CA ARG A 201 -11.14 -5.54 -4.27
C ARG A 201 -12.20 -5.75 -3.19
N ARG A 202 -11.81 -5.74 -1.91
CA ARG A 202 -12.77 -5.85 -0.79
C ARG A 202 -13.74 -4.68 -0.74
N TYR A 203 -13.30 -3.46 -1.05
CA TYR A 203 -14.17 -2.28 -1.04
C TYR A 203 -15.22 -2.29 -2.14
N GLN A 204 -14.98 -3.03 -3.23
CA GLN A 204 -15.96 -3.21 -4.30
C GLN A 204 -17.13 -4.12 -3.89
N TYR A 205 -16.97 -4.97 -2.87
CA TYR A 205 -18.09 -5.79 -2.38
C TYR A 205 -19.17 -4.93 -1.71
N PRO A 206 -20.46 -5.31 -1.87
CA PRO A 206 -21.56 -4.66 -1.18
C PRO A 206 -21.30 -4.55 0.34
N PRO A 207 -21.71 -3.44 0.97
CA PRO A 207 -21.67 -3.36 2.43
C PRO A 207 -22.52 -4.51 3.00
N TRP A 208 -22.07 -5.10 4.11
CA TRP A 208 -22.73 -6.24 4.78
C TRP A 208 -22.74 -7.59 4.03
N SER A 209 -21.96 -7.74 2.96
CA SER A 209 -21.77 -9.04 2.32
C SER A 209 -20.86 -9.97 3.14
N ALA A 210 -21.21 -11.26 3.22
CA ALA A 210 -20.36 -12.30 3.81
C ALA A 210 -18.96 -12.33 3.19
N ARG A 211 -18.84 -12.04 1.88
CA ARG A 211 -17.54 -11.96 1.17
C ARG A 211 -16.67 -10.82 1.70
N ARG A 212 -17.28 -9.66 1.97
CA ARG A 212 -16.58 -8.48 2.51
C ARG A 212 -16.12 -8.73 3.94
N PHE A 213 -16.99 -9.33 4.76
CA PHE A 213 -16.66 -9.72 6.12
C PHE A 213 -15.51 -10.73 6.15
N PHE A 214 -15.60 -11.82 5.39
CA PHE A 214 -14.57 -12.84 5.34
C PHE A 214 -13.23 -12.31 4.81
N SER A 215 -13.25 -11.44 3.80
CA SER A 215 -12.05 -10.75 3.32
C SER A 215 -11.43 -9.84 4.39
N LYS A 216 -12.25 -9.12 5.17
CA LYS A 216 -11.75 -8.31 6.29
C LYS A 216 -11.18 -9.17 7.42
N PHE A 217 -11.80 -10.32 7.69
CA PHE A 217 -11.30 -11.29 8.66
C PHE A 217 -9.91 -11.81 8.26
N ILE A 218 -9.71 -12.21 6.99
CA ILE A 218 -8.39 -12.66 6.49
C ILE A 218 -7.33 -11.56 6.59
N ASP A 219 -7.67 -10.33 6.22
CA ASP A 219 -6.75 -9.18 6.35
C ASP A 219 -6.31 -8.95 7.80
N LEU A 220 -7.26 -9.01 8.74
CA LEU A 220 -6.96 -8.87 10.16
C LEU A 220 -6.11 -10.05 10.68
N PHE A 221 -6.46 -11.27 10.29
CA PHE A 221 -5.86 -12.49 10.80
C PHE A 221 -4.42 -12.72 10.31
N CYS A 222 -4.15 -12.53 9.01
CA CYS A 222 -2.82 -12.78 8.44
C CYS A 222 -2.36 -11.76 7.38
N GLY A 223 -3.10 -10.65 7.20
CA GLY A 223 -2.78 -9.64 6.18
C GLY A 223 -2.80 -10.20 4.76
N TYR A 224 -3.77 -11.08 4.47
CA TYR A 224 -3.83 -11.87 3.23
C TYR A 224 -2.60 -12.79 3.02
N GLY A 225 -1.96 -13.21 4.11
CA GLY A 225 -0.79 -14.08 4.08
C GLY A 225 0.51 -13.36 3.73
N GLU A 226 0.59 -12.05 4.02
CA GLU A 226 1.79 -11.22 3.85
C GLU A 226 2.34 -10.68 5.18
N ARG A 227 1.55 -10.71 6.27
CA ARG A 227 1.92 -10.14 7.57
C ARG A 227 1.96 -11.20 8.68
N PRO A 228 3.12 -11.86 8.93
CA PRO A 228 3.22 -12.90 9.97
C PRO A 228 2.96 -12.36 11.38
N LEU A 229 3.30 -11.09 11.64
CA LEU A 229 3.02 -10.43 12.93
C LEU A 229 1.52 -10.40 13.27
N ASN A 230 0.63 -10.29 12.28
CA ASN A 230 -0.82 -10.32 12.53
C ASN A 230 -1.24 -11.67 13.12
N VAL A 231 -0.63 -12.77 12.66
CA VAL A 231 -0.92 -14.12 13.17
C VAL A 231 -0.49 -14.23 14.63
N ILE A 232 0.69 -13.72 14.99
CA ILE A 232 1.18 -13.71 16.38
C ILE A 232 0.24 -12.90 17.28
N VAL A 233 -0.14 -11.69 16.86
CA VAL A 233 -1.06 -10.83 17.63
C VAL A 233 -2.41 -11.51 17.81
N PHE A 234 -2.96 -12.13 16.76
CA PHE A 234 -4.19 -12.90 16.85
C PHE A 234 -4.07 -14.05 17.85
N SER A 235 -2.96 -14.81 17.82
CA SER A 235 -2.71 -15.91 18.75
C SER A 235 -2.68 -15.43 20.20
N ILE A 236 -2.01 -14.31 20.49
CA ILE A 236 -1.96 -13.70 21.83
C ILE A 236 -3.36 -13.28 22.29
N ILE A 237 -4.16 -12.65 21.41
CA ILE A 237 -5.54 -12.25 21.72
C ILE A 237 -6.40 -13.48 22.00
N LEU A 238 -6.30 -14.53 21.18
CA LEU A 238 -7.06 -15.76 21.36
C LEU A 238 -6.73 -16.43 22.70
N ILE A 239 -5.45 -16.56 23.03
CA ILE A 239 -4.98 -17.07 24.33
C ILE A 239 -5.59 -16.26 25.47
N PHE A 240 -5.54 -14.93 25.40
CA PHE A 240 -6.08 -14.10 26.46
C PHE A 240 -7.61 -14.22 26.61
N VAL A 241 -8.33 -14.30 25.48
CA VAL A 241 -9.79 -14.50 25.47
C VAL A 241 -10.16 -15.87 26.06
N CYS A 242 -9.44 -16.93 25.70
CA CYS A 242 -9.63 -18.26 26.25
C CYS A 242 -9.27 -18.30 27.75
N ALA A 243 -8.19 -17.65 28.18
CA ALA A 243 -7.83 -17.51 29.60
C ALA A 243 -8.95 -16.87 30.42
N ILE A 244 -9.57 -15.79 29.92
CA ILE A 244 -10.75 -15.18 30.55
C ILE A 244 -11.92 -16.17 30.60
N ALA A 245 -12.18 -16.89 29.50
CA ALA A 245 -13.24 -17.88 29.47
C ALA A 245 -13.01 -19.01 30.50
N TYR A 246 -11.78 -19.51 30.65
CA TYR A 246 -11.43 -20.49 31.67
C TYR A 246 -11.56 -19.95 33.08
N PHE A 247 -11.14 -18.71 33.30
CA PHE A 247 -11.28 -18.06 34.59
C PHE A 247 -12.75 -17.91 34.99
N LEU A 248 -13.64 -17.61 34.06
CA LEU A 248 -15.09 -17.47 34.32
C LEU A 248 -15.83 -18.81 34.41
N LEU A 249 -15.48 -19.79 33.58
CA LEU A 249 -16.15 -21.09 33.52
C LEU A 249 -15.62 -22.10 34.54
N GLY A 250 -14.40 -21.87 35.04
CA GLY A 250 -13.72 -22.74 36.00
C GLY A 250 -12.90 -23.85 35.32
N THR A 251 -11.78 -24.15 35.97
CA THR A 251 -10.86 -25.27 35.70
C THR A 251 -10.54 -25.98 37.01
N THR A 252 -9.97 -27.18 36.96
CA THR A 252 -9.56 -27.92 38.15
C THR A 252 -8.05 -28.15 38.15
N SER A 253 -7.39 -27.81 39.25
CA SER A 253 -5.97 -28.09 39.49
C SER A 253 -5.83 -28.87 40.79
N SER A 254 -5.23 -30.05 40.74
CA SER A 254 -5.07 -30.94 41.91
C SER A 254 -6.36 -31.24 42.70
N GLY A 255 -7.53 -31.18 42.03
CA GLY A 255 -8.85 -31.40 42.65
C GLY A 255 -9.52 -30.13 43.22
N GLU A 256 -8.83 -29.00 43.26
CA GLU A 256 -9.41 -27.72 43.66
C GLU A 256 -9.95 -26.95 42.44
N ALA A 257 -11.09 -26.27 42.63
CA ALA A 257 -11.69 -25.43 41.59
C ALA A 257 -10.91 -24.12 41.46
N VAL A 258 -10.26 -23.94 40.31
CA VAL A 258 -9.53 -22.75 39.90
C VAL A 258 -10.45 -21.94 38.98
N GLY A 259 -10.98 -20.84 39.49
CA GLY A 259 -11.89 -19.96 38.75
C GLY A 259 -12.28 -18.72 39.56
N PHE A 260 -13.00 -17.81 38.94
CA PHE A 260 -13.47 -16.59 39.58
C PHE A 260 -14.41 -16.91 40.74
N SER A 261 -14.09 -16.38 41.92
CA SER A 261 -14.96 -16.44 43.09
C SER A 261 -15.06 -15.06 43.74
N SER A 262 -16.29 -14.55 43.89
CA SER A 262 -16.57 -13.29 44.57
C SER A 262 -16.31 -13.35 46.08
N ALA A 263 -16.16 -14.55 46.64
CA ALA A 263 -15.89 -14.78 48.05
C ALA A 263 -14.41 -14.83 48.41
N GLN A 264 -13.50 -14.82 47.42
CA GLN A 264 -12.06 -14.91 47.63
C GLN A 264 -11.35 -13.57 47.53
N ASP A 265 -10.17 -13.49 48.16
CA ASP A 265 -9.29 -12.33 48.09
C ASP A 265 -8.85 -12.04 46.65
N TRP A 266 -8.65 -10.75 46.37
CA TRP A 266 -8.19 -10.26 45.07
C TRP A 266 -6.88 -10.92 44.60
N GLN A 267 -5.96 -11.16 45.53
CA GLN A 267 -4.66 -11.78 45.22
C GLN A 267 -4.81 -13.24 44.78
N THR A 268 -5.75 -13.97 45.36
CA THR A 268 -6.07 -15.35 44.96
C THR A 268 -6.74 -15.39 43.59
N ASN A 269 -7.65 -14.45 43.32
CA ASN A 269 -8.28 -14.31 42.00
C ASN A 269 -7.25 -13.98 40.90
N ILE A 270 -6.24 -13.15 41.18
CA ILE A 270 -5.12 -12.94 40.24
C ILE A 270 -4.34 -14.24 40.00
N GLY A 271 -4.04 -15.00 41.07
CA GLY A 271 -3.35 -16.28 40.95
C GLY A 271 -4.15 -17.28 40.10
N HIS A 272 -5.46 -17.38 40.31
CA HIS A 272 -6.35 -18.21 39.51
C HIS A 272 -6.39 -17.77 38.03
N PHE A 273 -6.42 -16.46 37.76
CA PHE A 273 -6.33 -15.96 36.38
C PHE A 273 -5.01 -16.32 35.70
N LEU A 274 -3.87 -16.19 36.41
CA LEU A 274 -2.56 -16.58 35.87
C LEU A 274 -2.48 -18.09 35.58
N ASN A 275 -3.09 -18.93 36.42
CA ASN A 275 -3.21 -20.37 36.16
C ASN A 275 -4.09 -20.67 34.93
N SER A 276 -5.21 -19.95 34.77
CA SER A 276 -6.05 -20.04 33.57
C SER A 276 -5.32 -19.57 32.30
N LEU A 277 -4.48 -18.54 32.41
CA LEU A 277 -3.63 -18.07 31.31
C LEU A 277 -2.56 -19.10 30.95
N TYR A 278 -1.89 -19.68 31.94
CA TYR A 278 -0.95 -20.78 31.74
C TYR A 278 -1.62 -21.98 31.04
N TYR A 279 -2.81 -22.37 31.50
CA TYR A 279 -3.58 -23.45 30.89
C TYR A 279 -3.94 -23.16 29.43
N SER A 280 -4.35 -21.92 29.13
CA SER A 280 -4.64 -21.48 27.75
C SER A 280 -3.40 -21.56 26.85
N VAL A 281 -2.24 -21.08 27.30
CA VAL A 281 -0.99 -21.18 26.53
C VAL A 281 -0.63 -22.64 26.20
N VAL A 282 -0.73 -23.53 27.19
CA VAL A 282 -0.43 -24.97 27.05
C VAL A 282 -1.44 -25.67 26.13
N THR A 283 -2.70 -25.25 26.17
CA THR A 283 -3.78 -25.78 25.32
C THR A 283 -3.66 -25.29 23.89
N PHE A 284 -3.40 -24.01 23.68
CA PHE A 284 -3.18 -23.39 22.38
C PHE A 284 -1.96 -24.00 21.66
N THR A 285 -0.87 -24.24 22.40
CA THR A 285 0.33 -24.91 21.87
C THR A 285 0.20 -26.42 21.77
N THR A 286 -0.94 -26.99 22.20
CA THR A 286 -1.21 -28.44 22.20
C THR A 286 -0.22 -29.28 23.02
N LEU A 287 0.49 -28.67 23.99
CA LEU A 287 1.46 -29.35 24.84
C LEU A 287 0.80 -30.26 25.89
N GLY A 288 -0.25 -29.77 26.56
CA GLY A 288 -1.11 -30.56 27.44
C GLY A 288 -0.41 -31.27 28.63
N TYR A 289 0.21 -30.53 29.55
CA TYR A 289 0.91 -31.12 30.71
C TYR A 289 0.02 -31.91 31.69
N GLY A 290 -1.29 -31.66 31.70
CA GLY A 290 -2.27 -32.43 32.47
C GLY A 290 -2.40 -32.04 33.96
N ASP A 291 -1.75 -30.97 34.38
CA ASP A 291 -1.79 -30.40 35.73
C ASP A 291 -3.07 -29.57 35.99
N ILE A 292 -3.62 -28.96 34.94
CA ILE A 292 -4.91 -28.28 34.94
C ILE A 292 -5.84 -28.97 33.95
N THR A 293 -7.08 -29.22 34.38
CA THR A 293 -8.09 -29.92 33.59
C THR A 293 -9.37 -29.07 33.45
N PRO A 294 -10.00 -29.05 32.27
CA PRO A 294 -11.24 -28.33 32.06
C PRO A 294 -12.45 -29.13 32.54
N VAL A 295 -13.42 -28.44 33.13
CA VAL A 295 -14.64 -29.01 33.70
C VAL A 295 -15.88 -28.35 33.11
N GLY A 296 -16.92 -29.15 32.84
CA GLY A 296 -18.16 -28.65 32.25
C GLY A 296 -17.92 -27.96 30.89
N ALA A 297 -18.37 -26.71 30.76
CA ALA A 297 -18.33 -25.94 29.52
C ALA A 297 -16.90 -25.55 29.08
N SER A 298 -15.92 -25.48 29.98
CA SER A 298 -14.53 -25.16 29.60
C SER A 298 -13.89 -26.23 28.72
N ARG A 299 -14.44 -27.46 28.68
CA ARG A 299 -13.99 -28.53 27.76
C ARG A 299 -14.21 -28.16 26.29
N LEU A 300 -15.33 -27.51 25.99
CA LEU A 300 -15.63 -27.08 24.62
C LEU A 300 -14.67 -25.96 24.20
N VAL A 301 -14.40 -25.01 25.11
CA VAL A 301 -13.43 -23.93 24.89
C VAL A 301 -12.05 -24.50 24.61
N ALA A 302 -11.60 -25.48 25.40
CA ALA A 302 -10.32 -26.16 25.22
C ALA A 302 -10.22 -26.90 23.88
N ALA A 303 -11.28 -27.59 23.46
CA ALA A 303 -11.30 -28.26 22.17
C ALA A 303 -11.19 -27.26 20.99
N ILE A 304 -11.93 -26.15 21.05
CA ILE A 304 -11.89 -25.10 20.01
C ILE A 304 -10.53 -24.39 20.01
N GLU A 305 -9.98 -24.09 21.18
CA GLU A 305 -8.68 -23.44 21.33
C GLU A 305 -7.56 -24.31 20.78
N ALA A 306 -7.50 -25.59 21.16
CA ALA A 306 -6.45 -26.51 20.68
C ALA A 306 -6.52 -26.69 19.14
N PHE A 307 -7.73 -26.84 18.59
CA PHE A 307 -7.92 -26.93 17.15
C PHE A 307 -7.46 -25.64 16.44
N THR A 308 -7.89 -24.48 16.93
CA THR A 308 -7.54 -23.18 16.35
C THR A 308 -6.04 -22.90 16.50
N GLY A 309 -5.45 -23.25 17.64
CA GLY A 309 -4.03 -23.13 17.93
C GLY A 309 -3.16 -23.91 16.95
N SER A 310 -3.46 -25.20 16.74
CA SER A 310 -2.72 -26.03 15.77
C SER A 310 -2.78 -25.44 14.33
N PHE A 311 -3.94 -24.92 13.93
CA PHE A 311 -4.12 -24.28 12.62
C PHE A 311 -3.35 -22.95 12.52
N THR A 312 -3.40 -22.10 13.56
CA THR A 312 -2.70 -20.81 13.56
C THR A 312 -1.18 -20.95 13.56
N LEU A 313 -0.63 -21.95 14.26
CA LEU A 313 0.81 -22.26 14.24
C LEU A 313 1.24 -22.71 12.83
N ALA A 314 0.48 -23.60 12.20
CA ALA A 314 0.74 -24.01 10.82
C ALA A 314 0.68 -22.81 9.85
N LEU A 315 -0.34 -21.95 9.99
CA LEU A 315 -0.46 -20.74 9.17
C LEU A 315 0.69 -19.77 9.40
N PHE A 316 1.13 -19.58 10.65
CA PHE A 316 2.28 -18.73 10.97
C PHE A 316 3.52 -19.21 10.23
N VAL A 317 3.83 -20.51 10.26
CA VAL A 317 4.96 -21.09 9.53
C VAL A 317 4.82 -20.84 8.03
N VAL A 318 3.65 -21.07 7.44
CA VAL A 318 3.42 -20.84 6.00
C VAL A 318 3.63 -19.38 5.61
N VAL A 319 3.04 -18.44 6.37
CA VAL A 319 3.17 -17.01 6.09
C VAL A 319 4.61 -16.53 6.31
N PHE A 320 5.27 -17.01 7.35
CA PHE A 320 6.66 -16.69 7.66
C PHE A 320 7.61 -17.22 6.58
N VAL A 321 7.49 -18.50 6.20
CA VAL A 321 8.29 -19.10 5.14
C VAL A 321 8.07 -18.35 3.84
N LYS A 322 6.81 -18.14 3.44
CA LYS A 322 6.47 -17.39 2.23
C LYS A 322 7.12 -16.00 2.23
N LYS A 323 7.18 -15.32 3.37
CA LYS A 323 7.79 -14.01 3.54
C LYS A 323 9.32 -14.02 3.45
N MET A 324 9.96 -15.14 3.81
CA MET A 324 11.42 -15.32 3.78
C MET A 324 11.94 -15.88 2.45
N THR A 325 11.14 -16.70 1.76
CA THR A 325 11.54 -17.39 0.51
C THR A 325 11.16 -16.64 -0.76
N ARG A 326 10.22 -15.71 -0.66
CA ARG A 326 10.02 -14.67 -1.67
C ARG A 326 11.00 -13.58 -1.29
#